data_AF-A0A0U2MQW6-F1
#
_entry.id   AF-A0A0U2MQW6-F1
#
_cell.length_a   1.000
_cell.length_b   1.000
_cell.length_c   1.000
_cell.angle_alpha   90.00
_cell.angle_beta   90.00
_cell.angle_gamma   90.00
#
_symmetry.space_group_name_H-M   'P 1'
#
loop_
_entity.id
_entity.type
_entity.pdbx_description
1 polymer ?
#
loop_
_entity_poly.entity_id
_entity_poly.type
_entity_poly.pdbx_seq_one_letter_code
_entity_poly.pdbx_strand_id
1 'polypeptide(L)'
;MQASVTGINTIRHYNPIKQSEDQDPTGAFIKKWCPELEKLPIEYLHQPWQQTPMEALFNDFKLGEDYPEPMLNLTTASKAARERLWQFRERADVKRATGSILKKHVGVTRTTTKVKNKTTNDGS
;
A
#
# COMPACT_ATOMS: atom_id res chain seq x y z
N MET A 1 -13.12 4.40 -2.96
CA MET A 1 -13.18 3.14 -3.74
C MET A 1 -11.80 2.49 -3.69
N GLN A 2 -11.59 1.39 -2.96
CA GLN A 2 -10.24 0.85 -2.74
C GLN A 2 -10.04 -0.60 -3.21
N ALA A 3 -11.10 -1.36 -3.47
CA ALA A 3 -10.98 -2.71 -4.00
C ALA A 3 -10.87 -2.68 -5.54
N SER A 4 -9.69 -2.97 -6.08
CA SER A 4 -9.40 -2.98 -7.53
C SER A 4 -10.00 -4.21 -8.26
N VAL A 5 -11.16 -4.69 -7.81
CA VAL A 5 -11.78 -5.94 -8.29
C VAL A 5 -12.45 -5.76 -9.66
N THR A 6 -12.77 -4.54 -10.05
CA THR A 6 -13.45 -4.22 -11.32
C THR A 6 -12.52 -4.16 -12.52
N GLY A 7 -11.21 -4.38 -12.34
CA GLY A 7 -10.21 -4.41 -13.42
C GLY A 7 -9.91 -3.05 -14.08
N ILE A 8 -10.55 -1.97 -13.63
CA ILE A 8 -10.35 -0.60 -14.15
C ILE A 8 -9.12 0.06 -13.54
N ASN A 9 -8.88 -0.18 -12.25
CA ASN A 9 -7.75 0.40 -11.53
C ASN A 9 -6.57 -0.57 -11.48
N THR A 10 -5.36 -0.05 -11.63
CA THR A 10 -4.13 -0.80 -11.40
C THR A 10 -4.16 -1.37 -9.98
N ILE A 11 -3.91 -2.68 -9.85
CA ILE A 11 -3.81 -3.34 -8.55
C ILE A 11 -2.67 -2.68 -7.76
N ARG A 12 -3.03 -1.92 -6.73
CA ARG A 12 -2.08 -1.34 -5.78
C ARG A 12 -1.94 -2.30 -4.60
N HIS A 13 -0.77 -2.91 -4.48
CA HIS A 13 -0.42 -3.78 -3.36
C HIS A 13 0.57 -3.02 -2.48
N TYR A 14 0.12 -2.57 -1.32
CA TYR A 14 0.95 -1.79 -0.40
C TYR A 14 1.69 -2.72 0.57
N ASN A 15 2.93 -2.36 0.90
CA ASN A 15 3.65 -2.97 2.01
C ASN A 15 3.28 -2.18 3.28
N PRO A 16 2.56 -2.78 4.24
CA PRO A 16 2.11 -2.07 5.44
C PRO A 16 3.27 -1.57 6.31
N ILE A 17 4.38 -2.31 6.34
CA ILE A 17 5.58 -1.95 7.12
C ILE A 17 6.20 -0.68 6.54
N LYS A 18 6.52 -0.72 5.25
CA LYS A 18 7.12 0.44 4.55
C LYS A 18 6.21 1.67 4.63
N GLN A 19 4.90 1.46 4.46
CA GLN A 19 3.93 2.56 4.59
C GLN A 19 3.92 3.14 6.00
N SER A 20 4.07 2.28 7.03
CA SER A 20 4.15 2.76 8.41
C SER A 20 5.42 3.58 8.65
N GLU A 21 6.57 3.13 8.14
CA GLU A 21 7.86 3.85 8.26
C GLU A 21 7.83 5.18 7.50
N ASP A 22 7.29 5.19 6.28
CA ASP A 22 7.21 6.39 5.44
C ASP A 22 6.26 7.46 6.03
N GLN A 23 5.20 7.04 6.74
CA GLN A 23 4.20 7.95 7.32
C GLN A 23 4.48 8.34 8.77
N ASP A 24 5.17 7.48 9.53
CA ASP A 24 5.49 7.72 10.93
C ASP A 24 6.96 7.36 11.24
N PRO A 25 7.94 8.09 10.68
CA PRO A 25 9.36 7.80 10.88
C PRO A 25 9.81 7.95 12.34
N THR A 26 9.04 8.66 13.17
CA THR A 26 9.30 8.84 14.60
C THR A 26 8.61 7.80 15.49
N GLY A 27 7.69 7.01 14.93
CA GLY A 27 6.83 6.09 15.67
C GLY A 27 5.83 6.80 16.62
N ALA A 28 5.63 8.11 16.50
CA ALA A 28 4.80 8.87 17.44
C ALA A 28 3.32 8.47 17.35
N PHE A 29 2.85 8.09 16.16
CA PHE A 29 1.51 7.55 15.99
C PHE A 29 1.39 6.17 16.65
N ILE A 30 2.38 5.29 16.43
CA ILE A 30 2.40 3.96 17.05
C ILE A 30 2.42 4.07 18.58
N LYS A 31 3.33 4.87 19.15
CA LYS A 31 3.42 5.05 20.61
C LYS A 31 2.14 5.61 21.22
N LYS A 32 1.44 6.48 20.50
CA LYS A 32 0.16 7.05 20.97
C LYS A 32 -0.97 6.03 21.02
N TRP A 33 -1.04 5.11 20.06
CA TRP A 33 -2.16 4.18 19.91
C TRP A 33 -1.88 2.76 20.40
N CYS A 34 -0.60 2.39 20.52
CA CYS A 34 -0.09 1.13 21.05
C CYS A 34 0.87 1.45 22.21
N PRO A 35 0.36 1.82 23.40
CA PRO A 35 1.19 2.18 24.54
C PRO A 35 2.10 1.03 25.01
N GLU A 36 1.73 -0.23 24.73
CA GLU A 36 2.56 -1.40 24.96
C GLU A 36 3.90 -1.37 24.19
N LEU A 37 3.96 -0.63 23.08
CA LEU A 37 5.17 -0.44 22.27
C LEU A 37 5.92 0.85 22.61
N GLU A 38 5.42 1.69 23.52
CA GLU A 38 5.96 3.03 23.78
C GLU A 38 7.45 3.02 24.16
N LYS A 39 7.84 2.02 24.96
CA LYS A 39 9.20 1.84 25.47
C LYS A 39 10.17 1.29 24.44
N LEU A 40 9.67 0.77 23.31
CA LEU A 40 10.54 0.18 22.30
C LEU A 40 11.33 1.26 21.54
N PRO A 41 12.57 0.94 21.13
CA PRO A 41 13.33 1.74 20.18
C PRO A 41 12.59 1.88 18.84
N ILE A 42 12.83 2.99 18.14
CA ILE A 42 12.16 3.30 16.87
C ILE A 42 12.37 2.20 15.83
N GLU A 43 13.54 1.56 15.84
CA GLU A 43 13.92 0.46 14.94
C GLU A 43 12.96 -0.73 15.02
N TYR A 44 12.34 -0.96 16.19
CA TYR A 44 11.43 -2.08 16.43
C TYR A 44 9.95 -1.67 16.47
N LEU A 45 9.60 -0.38 16.49
CA LEU A 45 8.21 0.07 16.59
C LEU A 45 7.34 -0.44 15.44
N HIS A 46 7.88 -0.43 14.22
CA HIS A 46 7.16 -0.88 13.03
C HIS A 46 7.17 -2.41 12.87
N GLN A 47 8.13 -3.09 13.52
CA GLN A 47 8.39 -4.53 13.38
C GLN A 47 8.85 -5.14 14.71
N PRO A 48 8.02 -5.17 15.77
CA PRO A 48 8.44 -5.61 17.10
C PRO A 48 8.88 -7.09 17.13
N TRP A 49 8.35 -7.91 16.23
CA TRP A 49 8.75 -9.32 16.07
C TRP A 49 10.15 -9.53 15.49
N GLN A 50 10.84 -8.47 15.05
CA GLN A 50 12.24 -8.57 14.58
C GLN A 50 13.26 -8.42 15.71
N GLN A 51 12.83 -8.11 16.94
CA GLN A 51 13.74 -8.07 18.09
C GLN A 51 14.40 -9.43 18.30
N THR A 52 15.72 -9.41 18.48
CA THR A 52 16.42 -10.61 18.94
C THR A 52 16.02 -10.93 20.39
N PRO A 53 16.13 -12.20 20.84
CA PRO A 53 15.80 -12.56 22.22
C PRO A 53 16.58 -11.74 23.27
N MET A 54 17.80 -11.32 22.95
CA MET A 54 18.64 -10.51 23.83
C MET A 54 18.13 -9.07 23.94
N GLU A 55 17.71 -8.46 22.83
CA GLU A 55 17.14 -7.11 22.81
C GLU A 55 15.74 -7.06 23.41
N ALA A 56 14.93 -8.09 23.18
CA ALA A 56 13.62 -8.25 23.81
C ALA A 56 13.74 -8.28 25.34
N LEU A 57 14.73 -9.02 25.87
CA LEU A 57 15.04 -9.04 27.30
C LEU A 57 15.50 -7.66 27.81
N PHE A 58 16.37 -6.97 27.06
CA PHE A 58 16.86 -5.65 27.45
C PHE A 58 15.75 -4.59 27.48
N ASN A 59 14.78 -4.70 26.57
CA ASN A 59 13.66 -3.79 26.46
C ASN A 59 12.44 -4.19 27.31
N ASP A 60 12.56 -5.25 28.12
CA ASP A 60 11.46 -5.80 28.94
C ASP A 60 10.17 -6.03 28.13
N PHE A 61 10.32 -6.67 26.96
CA PHE A 61 9.25 -6.87 25.99
C PHE A 61 9.13 -8.35 25.61
N LYS A 62 7.93 -8.90 25.69
CA LYS A 62 7.63 -10.29 25.32
C LYS A 62 6.62 -10.36 24.17
N LEU A 63 7.12 -10.81 23.03
CA LEU A 63 6.27 -11.16 21.90
C LEU A 63 5.36 -12.35 22.27
N GLY A 64 4.06 -12.23 21.98
CA GLY A 64 3.02 -13.18 22.33
C GLY A 64 2.28 -12.87 23.64
N GLU A 65 2.89 -12.13 24.57
CA GLU A 65 2.26 -11.66 25.82
C GLU A 65 1.90 -10.17 25.72
N ASP A 66 2.92 -9.31 25.51
CA ASP A 66 2.75 -7.85 25.47
C ASP A 66 2.25 -7.37 24.11
N TYR A 67 2.63 -8.08 23.04
CA TYR A 67 2.19 -7.78 21.68
C TYR A 67 2.09 -9.07 20.86
N PRO A 68 1.04 -9.25 20.03
CA PRO A 68 0.83 -10.49 19.31
C PRO A 68 1.91 -10.76 18.26
N GLU A 69 2.17 -12.05 18.02
CA GLU A 69 2.99 -12.49 16.90
C GLU A 69 2.33 -12.16 15.55
N PRO A 70 3.12 -11.85 14.50
CA PRO A 70 2.58 -11.60 13.18
C PRO A 70 1.82 -12.83 12.68
N MET A 71 0.51 -12.66 12.46
CA MET A 71 -0.39 -13.74 12.03
C MET A 71 -0.03 -14.36 10.67
N LEU A 72 0.70 -13.61 9.84
CA LEU A 72 1.04 -13.99 8.48
C LEU A 72 2.42 -13.47 8.11
N ASN A 73 3.18 -14.32 7.43
CA ASN A 73 4.42 -13.87 6.82
C ASN A 73 4.09 -12.95 5.64
N LEU A 74 4.48 -11.67 5.75
CA LEU A 74 4.11 -10.65 4.78
C LEU A 74 4.58 -11.00 3.37
N THR A 75 5.78 -11.57 3.22
CA THR A 75 6.36 -11.90 1.91
C THR A 75 5.55 -12.97 1.18
N THR A 76 5.19 -14.05 1.88
CA THR A 76 4.40 -15.15 1.27
C THR A 76 2.96 -14.73 1.04
N ALA A 77 2.34 -14.04 1.99
CA ALA A 77 0.97 -13.56 1.89
C ALA A 77 0.81 -12.54 0.76
N SER A 78 1.75 -11.60 0.63
CA SER A 78 1.75 -10.60 -0.45
C SER A 78 1.87 -11.25 -1.83
N LYS A 79 2.74 -12.25 -1.96
CA LYS A 79 2.90 -13.00 -3.22
C LYS A 79 1.60 -13.72 -3.59
N ALA A 80 1.01 -14.45 -2.66
CA ALA A 80 -0.25 -15.17 -2.87
C ALA A 80 -1.43 -14.23 -3.20
N ALA A 81 -1.52 -13.08 -2.52
CA ALA A 81 -2.52 -12.07 -2.80
C ALA A 81 -2.37 -11.48 -4.19
N ARG A 82 -1.12 -11.13 -4.59
CA ARG A 82 -0.82 -10.60 -5.93
C ARG A 82 -1.18 -11.61 -7.02
N GLU A 83 -0.82 -12.87 -6.84
CA GLU A 83 -1.12 -13.94 -7.79
C GLU A 83 -2.62 -14.12 -7.96
N ARG A 84 -3.38 -14.19 -6.86
CA ARG A 84 -4.85 -14.26 -6.91
C ARG A 84 -5.44 -13.07 -7.66
N LEU A 85 -5.01 -11.85 -7.34
CA LEU A 85 -5.50 -10.64 -8.00
C LEU A 85 -5.18 -10.63 -9.50
N TRP A 86 -4.02 -11.16 -9.90
CA TRP A 86 -3.66 -11.31 -11.31
C TRP A 86 -4.57 -12.32 -12.02
N GLN A 87 -4.79 -13.49 -11.42
CA GLN A 87 -5.69 -14.52 -11.95
C GLN A 87 -7.11 -13.98 -12.17
N PHE A 88 -7.65 -13.23 -11.20
CA PHE A 88 -8.97 -12.61 -11.34
C PHE A 88 -9.04 -11.61 -12.49
N ARG A 89 -8.00 -10.80 -12.70
CA ARG A 89 -7.93 -9.83 -13.80
C ARG A 89 -7.84 -10.51 -15.16
N GLU A 90 -7.21 -11.68 -15.25
CA GLU A 90 -7.03 -12.39 -16.52
C GLU A 90 -8.30 -13.08 -17.04
N ARG A 91 -9.30 -13.29 -16.17
CA ARG A 91 -10.56 -13.93 -16.54
C ARG A 91 -11.28 -13.18 -17.67
N ALA A 92 -11.81 -13.96 -18.61
CA ALA A 92 -12.43 -13.45 -19.83
C ALA A 92 -13.76 -12.70 -19.59
N ASP A 93 -14.45 -12.98 -18.49
CA ASP A 93 -15.67 -12.29 -18.05
C ASP A 93 -15.35 -10.89 -17.49
N VAL A 94 -14.30 -10.78 -16.67
CA VAL A 94 -13.83 -9.49 -16.13
C VAL A 94 -13.41 -8.56 -17.27
N LYS A 95 -12.60 -9.05 -18.22
CA LYS A 95 -12.18 -8.27 -19.40
C LYS A 95 -13.35 -7.77 -20.24
N ARG A 96 -14.40 -8.58 -20.40
CA ARG A 96 -15.63 -8.21 -21.13
C ARG A 96 -16.44 -7.16 -20.37
N ALA A 97 -16.49 -7.23 -19.04
CA ALA A 97 -17.25 -6.30 -18.21
C ALA A 97 -16.58 -4.93 -18.04
N THR A 98 -15.23 -4.86 -18.13
CA THR A 98 -14.45 -3.63 -17.90
C THR A 98 -14.98 -2.45 -18.71
N GLY A 99 -15.30 -2.62 -19.99
CA GLY A 99 -15.79 -1.54 -20.86
C GLY A 99 -17.12 -0.94 -20.41
N SER A 100 -18.04 -1.76 -19.92
CA SER A 100 -19.34 -1.31 -19.41
C SER A 100 -19.19 -0.56 -18.08
N ILE A 101 -18.32 -1.04 -17.20
CA ILE A 101 -18.06 -0.42 -15.89
C ILE A 101 -17.34 0.93 -16.08
N LEU A 102 -16.39 1.01 -17.01
CA LEU A 102 -15.63 2.24 -17.27
C LEU A 102 -16.54 3.36 -17.80
N LYS A 103 -17.49 3.02 -18.68
CA LYS A 103 -18.52 3.96 -19.17
C LYS A 103 -19.47 4.45 -18.08
N LYS A 104 -19.74 3.64 -17.05
CA LYS A 104 -20.64 3.99 -15.94
C LYS A 104 -19.98 4.83 -14.85
N HIS A 105 -18.66 4.73 -14.66
CA HIS A 105 -17.99 5.24 -13.46
C HIS A 105 -16.87 6.24 -13.72
N VAL A 106 -16.42 6.39 -14.98
CA VAL A 106 -15.46 7.44 -15.35
C VAL A 106 -16.21 8.51 -16.13
N GLY A 107 -16.26 9.73 -15.59
CA GLY A 107 -16.77 10.88 -16.33
C GLY A 107 -15.94 11.07 -17.60
N VAL A 108 -16.59 11.28 -18.74
CA VAL A 108 -15.91 11.57 -20.01
C VAL A 108 -15.15 12.89 -19.84
N THR A 109 -13.87 12.83 -19.49
CA THR A 109 -13.01 14.01 -19.46
C THR A 109 -12.87 14.49 -20.89
N ARG A 110 -13.48 15.64 -21.21
CA ARG A 110 -13.26 16.32 -22.49
C ARG A 110 -11.77 16.63 -22.61
N THR A 111 -11.09 15.92 -23.50
CA THR A 111 -9.70 16.21 -23.87
C THR A 111 -9.67 17.60 -24.51
N THR A 112 -9.23 18.62 -23.78
CA THR A 112 -8.98 19.95 -24.35
C THR A 112 -7.70 19.87 -25.18
N THR A 113 -7.85 19.71 -26.50
CA THR A 113 -6.73 19.78 -27.45
C THR A 113 -6.17 21.21 -27.42
N LYS A 114 -5.00 21.39 -26.82
CA LYS A 114 -4.30 22.69 -26.77
C LYS A 114 -3.72 22.97 -28.16
N VAL A 115 -4.43 23.77 -28.97
CA VAL A 115 -3.95 24.23 -30.28
C VAL A 115 -2.73 25.15 -30.05
N LYS A 116 -1.56 24.72 -30.53
CA LYS A 116 -0.32 25.50 -30.47
C LYS A 116 -0.28 26.40 -31.70
N ASN A 117 -0.61 27.68 -31.54
CA ASN A 117 -0.39 28.66 -32.61
C ASN A 117 1.11 28.89 -32.79
N LYS A 118 1.60 28.62 -34.00
CA LYS A 118 3.00 28.79 -34.40
C LYS A 118 3.13 30.20 -34.99
N THR A 119 3.68 31.13 -34.22
CA THR A 119 3.99 32.47 -34.71
C THR A 119 5.21 32.39 -35.63
N THR A 120 4.99 32.59 -36.93
CA THR A 120 6.04 32.82 -37.93
C THR A 120 6.59 34.23 -37.72
N ASN A 121 7.89 34.36 -37.45
CA ASN A 121 8.57 35.65 -37.44
C ASN A 121 9.50 35.68 -38.65
N ASP A 122 9.02 36.32 -39.73
CA ASP A 122 9.84 36.76 -40.86
C ASP A 122 10.31 38.20 -40.59
N GLY A 123 11.60 38.45 -40.81
CA GLY A 123 12.24 39.77 -40.80
C GLY A 123 13.57 39.72 -40.03
N SER A 124 14.70 40.18 -40.55
CA SER A 124 15.06 40.85 -41.81
C SER A 124 16.56 40.62 -42.03
#